data_AF-A0A2W2G8L3-F1
#
_entry.id   AF-A0A2W2G8L3-F1
#
_cell.length_a   1.000
_cell.length_b   1.000
_cell.length_c   1.000
_cell.angle_alpha   90.00
_cell.angle_beta   90.00
_cell.angle_gamma   90.00
#
_symmetry.space_group_name_H-M   'P 1'
#
loop_
_entity.id
_entity.type
_entity.pdbx_description
1 polymer ?
#
loop_
_entity_poly.entity_id
_entity_poly.type
_entity_poly.pdbx_seq_one_letter_code
_entity_poly.pdbx_strand_id
1 'polypeptide(L)' 'MDALTPGHRVHLASMEATFPGWALVVRDGWWWATKRVPPTPEQIAAGVLPDFARPGPFELLAALTVQQGILMSLGAA' A
#
# COMPACT_ATOMS: atom_id res chain seq x y z
N MET A 1 -9.35 -6.12 -17.42
CA MET A 1 -9.45 -5.96 -15.96
C MET A 1 -9.62 -7.36 -15.41
N ASP A 2 -8.58 -7.92 -14.81
CA ASP A 2 -8.67 -9.28 -14.26
C ASP A 2 -9.81 -9.33 -13.26
N ALA A 3 -10.67 -10.34 -13.39
CA ALA A 3 -11.79 -10.49 -12.48
C ALA A 3 -11.25 -10.76 -11.06
N LEU A 4 -11.48 -9.83 -10.13
CA LEU A 4 -11.11 -10.02 -8.73
C LEU A 4 -11.83 -11.25 -8.18
N THR A 5 -11.08 -12.16 -7.58
CA THR A 5 -11.66 -13.25 -6.80
C THR A 5 -12.34 -12.67 -5.54
N PRO A 6 -13.33 -13.36 -4.94
CA PRO A 6 -13.87 -12.94 -3.65
C PRO A 6 -12.80 -12.76 -2.57
N GLY A 7 -11.79 -13.63 -2.54
CA GLY A 7 -10.64 -13.53 -1.63
C GLY A 7 -9.83 -12.26 -1.86
N HIS A 8 -9.60 -11.87 -3.11
CA HIS A 8 -8.91 -10.61 -3.42
C HIS A 8 -9.68 -9.40 -2.90
N ARG A 9 -11.00 -9.39 -3.07
CA ARG A 9 -11.86 -8.29 -2.58
C ARG A 9 -11.80 -8.14 -1.05
N VAL A 10 -11.83 -9.26 -0.32
CA VAL A 10 -11.73 -9.24 1.15
C VAL A 10 -10.38 -8.68 1.59
N HIS A 11 -9.28 -9.17 1.02
CA HIS A 11 -7.94 -8.67 1.34
C HIS A 11 -7.77 -7.18 1.03
N LEU A 12 -8.21 -6.73 -0.15
CA LEU A 12 -8.18 -5.31 -0.51
C LEU A 12 -8.95 -4.46 0.51
N ALA A 13 -10.21 -4.82 0.81
CA ALA A 13 -11.04 -4.07 1.75
C ALA A 13 -10.41 -4.01 3.16
N SER A 14 -9.86 -5.12 3.65
CA SER A 14 -9.17 -5.14 4.95
C SER A 14 -7.91 -4.28 4.96
N MET A 15 -7.10 -4.30 3.90
CA MET A 15 -5.90 -3.48 3.80
C MET A 15 -6.23 -1.99 3.63
N GLU A 16 -7.23 -1.63 2.83
CA GLU A 16 -7.67 -0.23 2.70
C GLU A 16 -8.19 0.34 4.02
N ALA A 17 -8.89 -0.47 4.82
CA ALA A 17 -9.31 -0.09 6.16
C ALA A 17 -8.13 0.07 7.14
N THR A 18 -7.08 -0.75 6.99
CA THR A 18 -5.89 -0.71 7.85
C THR A 18 -4.94 0.43 7.48
N PHE A 19 -4.86 0.78 6.20
CA PHE A 19 -3.94 1.77 5.65
C PHE A 19 -4.71 2.85 4.85
N PRO A 20 -5.48 3.73 5.51
CA PRO A 20 -6.40 4.66 4.85
C PRO A 20 -5.72 5.70 3.93
N GLY A 21 -4.42 5.90 4.06
CA GLY A 21 -3.62 6.77 3.19
C GLY A 21 -3.28 6.17 1.82
N TRP A 22 -3.69 4.92 1.56
CA TRP A 22 -3.32 4.18 0.35
C TRP A 22 -4.55 3.79 -0.47
N ALA A 23 -4.40 3.84 -1.79
CA ALA A 23 -5.33 3.25 -2.75
C ALA A 23 -4.74 1.93 -3.24
N LEU A 24 -5.53 0.85 -3.18
CA LEU A 24 -5.05 -0.50 -3.46
C LEU A 24 -5.79 -1.08 -4.66
N VAL A 25 -5.07 -1.68 -5.60
CA VAL A 25 -5.67 -2.36 -6.76
C VAL A 25 -4.94 -3.65 -7.09
N VAL A 26 -5.65 -4.59 -7.71
CA VAL A 26 -5.02 -5.76 -8.34
C VAL A 26 -5.11 -5.60 -9.85
N ARG A 27 -3.97 -5.67 -10.52
CA ARG A 27 -3.86 -5.52 -11.98
C ARG A 27 -2.81 -6.48 -12.52
N ASP A 28 -3.18 -7.25 -13.54
CA ASP A 28 -2.28 -8.16 -14.25
C ASP A 28 -1.60 -9.17 -13.29
N GLY A 29 -2.36 -9.65 -12.29
CA GLY A 29 -1.87 -10.53 -11.22
C GLY A 29 -1.03 -9.86 -10.12
N TRP A 30 -0.73 -8.56 -10.23
CA TRP A 30 0.05 -7.81 -9.26
C TRP A 30 -0.84 -6.99 -8.32
N TRP A 31 -0.39 -6.85 -7.08
CA TRP A 31 -1.01 -6.04 -6.05
C TRP A 31 -0.29 -4.71 -5.97
N TRP A 32 -1.00 -3.63 -6.22
CA TRP A 32 -0.47 -2.27 -6.26
C TRP A 32 -0.98 -1.46 -5.08
N ALA A 33 -0.11 -0.63 -4.52
CA ALA A 33 -0.44 0.38 -3.54
C ALA A 33 0.09 1.73 -4.00
N THR A 34 -0.80 2.72 -4.08
CA THR A 34 -0.48 4.11 -4.40
C THR A 34 -0.86 4.99 -3.22
N LYS A 35 0.06 5.82 -2.74
CA LYS A 35 -0.21 6.76 -1.66
C LYS A 35 -1.14 7.87 -2.18
N ARG A 36 -2.28 8.08 -1.51
CA ARG A 36 -3.31 9.04 -1.95
C ARG A 36 -2.80 10.48 -1.94
N VAL A 37 -1.94 10.81 -0.98
CA VAL A 37 -1.22 12.09 -0.92
C VAL A 37 0.25 11.81 -1.23
N PRO A 38 0.84 12.45 -2.25
CA PRO A 38 2.25 12.29 -2.55
C PRO A 38 3.13 12.50 -1.30
N PRO A 39 4.14 11.65 -1.06
CA PRO A 39 5.02 11.81 0.09
C PRO A 39 5.86 13.08 -0.04
N THR A 40 6.15 13.72 1.10
CA THR A 40 7.03 14.89 1.14
C THR A 40 8.48 14.50 0.78
N PRO A 41 9.35 15.46 0.41
CA PRO A 41 10.76 15.18 0.16
C PRO A 41 11.46 14.47 1.34
N GLU A 42 11.11 14.84 2.58
CA GLU A 42 11.63 14.20 3.79
C GLU A 42 11.14 12.74 3.92
N GLN A 43 9.87 12.48 3.65
CA GLN A 43 9.32 11.13 3.65
C GLN A 43 9.94 10.25 2.57
N ILE A 44 10.17 10.80 1.37
CA ILE A 44 10.86 10.11 0.29
C ILE A 44 12.30 9.78 0.70
N ALA A 45 13.02 10.74 1.29
CA ALA A 45 14.37 10.54 1.79
C ALA A 45 14.45 9.45 2.88
N ALA A 46 13.39 9.30 3.68
CA ALA A 46 13.27 8.23 4.67
C ALA A 46 12.83 6.87 4.09
N GLY A 47 12.54 6.79 2.78
CA GLY A 47 12.19 5.55 2.09
C GLY A 47 10.70 5.32 1.84
N VAL A 48 9.85 6.35 2.01
CA VAL A 48 8.44 6.26 1.63
C VAL A 48 8.31 6.27 0.12
N LEU A 49 7.70 5.23 -0.43
CA LEU A 49 7.42 5.09 -1.85
C LEU A 49 6.04 5.70 -2.18
N PRO A 50 5.90 6.49 -3.26
CA PRO A 50 4.59 6.99 -3.67
C PRO A 50 3.71 5.87 -4.28
N ASP A 51 4.34 4.88 -4.92
CA ASP A 51 3.68 3.80 -5.64
C ASP A 51 4.58 2.55 -5.62
N PHE A 52 4.01 1.37 -5.37
CA PHE A 52 4.73 0.11 -5.49
C PHE A 52 3.81 -1.09 -5.74
N ALA A 53 4.37 -2.12 -6.36
CA ALA A 53 3.70 -3.39 -6.63
C ALA A 53 4.34 -4.56 -5.88
N ARG A 54 3.54 -5.57 -5.55
CA ARG A 54 3.97 -6.85 -4.97
C ARG A 54 3.23 -8.04 -5.60
N PRO A 55 3.83 -9.26 -5.59
CA PRO A 55 3.22 -10.42 -6.24
C PRO A 55 1.92 -10.91 -5.59
N GLY A 56 1.70 -10.59 -4.32
CA GLY A 56 0.57 -11.10 -3.54
C GLY A 56 0.15 -10.16 -2.41
N PRO A 57 -0.99 -10.48 -1.76
CA PRO A 57 -1.56 -9.66 -0.71
C PRO A 57 -0.68 -9.61 0.55
N PHE A 58 0.02 -10.70 0.88
CA PHE A 58 0.87 -10.76 2.08
C PHE A 58 2.15 -9.95 1.91
N GLU A 59 2.76 -10.02 0.73
CA GLU A 59 3.91 -9.19 0.38
C GLU A 59 3.54 -7.71 0.34
N LEU A 60 2.34 -7.37 -0.15
CA LEU A 60 1.82 -6.00 -0.12
C LEU A 60 1.59 -5.51 1.31
N LEU A 61 0.97 -6.34 2.16
CA LEU A 61 0.73 -6.04 3.57
C LEU A 61 2.04 -5.77 4.33
N ALA A 62 3.06 -6.62 4.13
CA ALA A 62 4.38 -6.43 4.73
C ALA A 62 5.02 -5.12 4.29
N ALA A 63 4.95 -4.80 3.00
CA ALA A 63 5.46 -3.54 2.47
C ALA A 63 4.71 -2.32 3.04
N LEU A 64 3.38 -2.34 3.09
CA LEU A 64 2.57 -1.27 3.70
C LEU A 64 2.90 -1.06 5.18
N THR A 65 3.14 -2.15 5.93
CA THR A 65 3.57 -2.07 7.33
C THR A 65 4.91 -1.35 7.49
N VAL A 66 5.88 -1.63 6.61
CA VAL A 66 7.17 -0.92 6.59
C VAL A 66 6.96 0.57 6.29
N GLN A 67 6.16 0.89 5.28
CA GLN A 67 5.86 2.28 4.91
C GLN A 67 5.20 3.04 6.09
N GLN A 68 4.28 2.39 6.80
CA GLN A 68 3.64 2.95 8.00
C GLN A 68 4.66 3.21 9.12
N GLY A 69 5.59 2.28 9.35
CA GLY A 69 6.65 2.45 10.35
C GLY A 69 7.53 3.67 10.06
N ILE A 70 7.89 3.90 8.79
CA ILE A 70 8.65 5.09 8.38
C ILE A 70 7.83 6.36 8.67
N LEU A 71 6.55 6.39 8.27
CA LEU A 71 5.70 7.56 8.49
C LEU A 71 5.49 7.87 9.97
N MET A 72 5.30 6.85 10.81
CA MET A 72 5.19 6.99 12.26
C MET A 72 6.48 7.55 12.86
N SER A 73 7.66 7.12 12.38
CA SER A 73 8.96 7.63 12.85
C SER A 73 9.16 9.12 12.55
N LEU A 74 8.46 9.66 11.54
CA LEU A 74 8.47 11.07 11.16
C LEU A 74 7.30 11.87 11.76
N GLY A 75 6.44 11.26 12.59
CA GLY A 75 5.26 11.91 13.15
C GLY A 75 4.16 12.22 12.12
N ALA A 76 4.14 11.51 10.99
CA ALA A 76 3.24 11.74 9.85
C ALA A 76 2.13 10.69 9.72
N ALA A 77 1.70 10.12 10.85
CA ALA A 77 0.69 9.05 10.91
C ALA A 77 -0.74 9.56 10.72
#